data_AF-A0A6A7BU58-F1
#
_entry.id   AF-A0A6A7BU58-F1
#
_cell.length_a   1.000
_cell.length_b   1.000
_cell.length_c   1.000
_cell.angle_alpha   90.00
_cell.angle_beta   90.00
_cell.angle_gamma   90.00
#
_symmetry.space_group_name_H-M   'P 1'
#
loop_
_entity.id
_entity.type
_entity.pdbx_description
1 polymer ?
#
loop_
_entity_poly.entity_id
_entity_poly.type
_entity_poly.pdbx_seq_one_letter_code
_entity_poly.pdbx_strand_id
1 'polypeptide(L)'
;DAGIHVSEETKDASLQLPRAMMISAVLNGILGVAMLITFCFCITDLEEQVLNAQTDYPIIDILYSVTKSKAGTCVLVSLLIYLNFIGCVGVVVASSRQLWAFSRDNGVPFSAKIKIVSPKWKIPMNSLYVCFAISVILTATNFGSDMAFTIIVNVSNAFSLFSYTISIGCIRLKRLRGEPLLPRRWSLGKYGGIINDISLAWLVLGFIFSFFPMAPYSGSSGWWKESANYSFIIFLVACFAAFIYHWKMPQGEKRYVPPVFLIRNNQAFS
;
A
#
# COMPACT_ATOMS: atom_id res chain seq x y z
N ASP A 1 -2.40 7.30 -2.42
CA ASP A 1 -2.41 7.22 -0.94
C ASP A 1 -1.42 8.16 -0.26
N ALA A 2 -0.14 8.17 -0.64
CA ALA A 2 0.87 9.02 0.00
C ALA A 2 0.51 10.52 0.05
N GLY A 3 -0.09 11.10 -0.99
CA GLY A 3 -0.53 12.51 -0.92
C GLY A 3 -1.83 12.74 -0.14
N ILE A 4 -2.67 11.70 0.03
CA ILE A 4 -4.05 11.85 0.50
C ILE A 4 -4.08 12.13 2.01
N HIS A 5 -3.20 11.51 2.80
CA HIS A 5 -3.17 11.75 4.25
C HIS A 5 -2.69 13.17 4.62
N VAL A 6 -2.14 13.92 3.67
CA VAL A 6 -1.73 15.33 3.81
C VAL A 6 -2.77 16.26 3.17
N SER A 7 -3.93 15.74 2.72
CA SER A 7 -4.96 16.56 2.08
C SER A 7 -5.53 17.62 3.03
N GLU A 8 -5.60 17.32 4.34
CA GLU A 8 -6.06 18.26 5.36
C GLU A 8 -5.07 19.44 5.54
N GLU A 9 -3.79 19.24 5.22
CA GLU A 9 -2.72 20.24 5.35
C GLU A 9 -2.44 20.96 4.00
N THR A 10 -3.03 20.49 2.89
CA THR A 10 -2.76 21.00 1.55
C THR A 10 -3.71 22.14 1.16
N LYS A 11 -3.15 23.32 0.84
CA LYS A 11 -3.93 24.43 0.29
C LYS A 11 -4.55 24.03 -1.06
N ASP A 12 -5.87 24.25 -1.20
CA ASP A 12 -6.64 23.86 -2.39
C ASP A 12 -6.49 22.38 -2.78
N ALA A 13 -6.57 21.49 -1.79
CA ALA A 13 -6.45 20.04 -1.98
C ALA A 13 -7.32 19.47 -3.11
N SER A 14 -8.53 20.00 -3.34
CA SER A 14 -9.43 19.54 -4.40
C SER A 14 -8.91 19.68 -5.83
N LEU A 15 -7.91 20.52 -6.07
CA LEU A 15 -7.31 20.75 -7.39
C LEU A 15 -5.82 20.40 -7.43
N GLN A 16 -5.08 20.68 -6.35
CA GLN A 16 -3.65 20.38 -6.29
C GLN A 16 -3.37 18.89 -6.09
N LEU A 17 -4.15 18.21 -5.26
CA LEU A 17 -3.92 16.79 -4.96
C LEU A 17 -4.07 15.91 -6.23
N PRO A 18 -5.14 16.02 -7.04
CA PRO A 18 -5.25 15.19 -8.24
C PRO A 18 -4.16 15.50 -9.28
N ARG A 19 -3.76 16.77 -9.43
CA ARG A 19 -2.68 17.17 -10.35
C ARG A 19 -1.33 16.58 -9.91
N ALA A 20 -1.01 16.71 -8.63
CA ALA A 20 0.22 16.15 -8.07
C ALA A 20 0.26 14.63 -8.23
N MET A 21 -0.85 13.93 -7.99
CA MET A 21 -0.95 12.48 -8.19
C MET A 21 -0.71 12.08 -9.66
N MET A 22 -1.32 12.80 -10.62
CA MET A 22 -1.11 12.51 -12.04
C MET A 22 0.33 12.77 -12.49
N ILE A 23 0.91 13.91 -12.10
CA ILE A 23 2.30 14.25 -12.46
C ILE A 23 3.27 13.24 -11.85
N SER A 24 3.08 12.90 -10.57
CA SER A 24 3.91 11.91 -9.89
C SER A 24 3.80 10.53 -10.53
N ALA A 25 2.59 10.08 -10.90
CA ALA A 25 2.39 8.80 -11.57
C ALA A 25 3.09 8.76 -12.95
N VAL A 26 2.96 9.83 -13.76
CA VAL A 26 3.60 9.90 -15.08
C VAL A 26 5.13 9.95 -14.96
N LEU A 27 5.66 10.79 -14.06
CA LEU A 27 7.10 10.89 -13.85
C LEU A 27 7.70 9.58 -13.34
N ASN A 28 7.05 8.94 -12.35
CA ASN A 28 7.48 7.64 -11.84
C ASN A 28 7.38 6.55 -12.90
N GLY A 29 6.36 6.59 -13.77
CA GLY A 29 6.23 5.68 -14.89
C GLY A 29 7.39 5.82 -15.89
N ILE A 30 7.71 7.05 -16.30
CA ILE A 30 8.82 7.32 -17.24
C ILE A 30 10.16 6.89 -16.64
N LEU A 31 10.43 7.30 -15.39
CA LEU A 31 11.67 6.94 -14.69
C LEU A 31 11.77 5.44 -14.45
N GLY A 32 10.68 4.77 -14.11
CA GLY A 32 10.62 3.32 -13.93
C GLY A 32 10.92 2.56 -15.23
N VAL A 33 10.33 2.99 -16.35
CA VAL A 33 10.62 2.39 -17.66
C VAL A 33 12.08 2.63 -18.07
N ALA A 34 12.59 3.85 -17.90
CA ALA A 34 13.98 4.16 -18.18
C ALA A 34 14.95 3.34 -17.32
N MET A 35 14.65 3.16 -16.03
CA MET A 35 15.40 2.30 -15.13
C MET A 35 15.37 0.84 -15.60
N LEU A 36 14.19 0.30 -15.92
CA LEU A 36 14.05 -1.09 -16.39
C LEU A 36 14.83 -1.33 -17.68
N ILE A 37 14.74 -0.43 -18.65
CA ILE A 37 15.50 -0.52 -19.91
C ILE A 37 16.99 -0.53 -19.61
N THR A 38 17.46 0.41 -18.78
CA THR A 38 18.88 0.50 -18.39
C THR A 38 19.33 -0.79 -17.69
N PHE A 39 18.51 -1.30 -16.77
CA PHE A 39 18.79 -2.54 -16.05
C PHE A 39 18.90 -3.74 -17.00
N CYS A 40 17.98 -3.88 -17.95
CA CYS A 40 18.04 -4.93 -18.97
C CYS A 40 19.30 -4.85 -19.83
N PHE A 41 19.80 -3.64 -20.16
CA PHE A 41 21.06 -3.47 -20.89
C PHE A 41 22.31 -3.75 -20.03
N CYS A 42 22.21 -3.65 -18.71
CA CYS A 42 23.29 -3.95 -17.79
C CYS A 42 23.45 -5.44 -17.48
N ILE A 43 22.46 -6.28 -17.77
CA ILE A 43 22.55 -7.74 -17.63
C ILE A 43 23.46 -8.26 -18.74
N THR A 44 24.69 -8.64 -18.39
CA THR A 44 25.65 -9.18 -19.36
C THR A 44 25.61 -10.69 -19.43
N ASP A 45 25.22 -11.36 -18.35
CA ASP A 45 25.04 -12.80 -18.26
C ASP A 45 23.81 -13.13 -17.41
N LEU A 46 22.73 -13.55 -18.07
CA LEU A 46 21.46 -13.85 -17.42
C LEU A 46 21.55 -15.07 -16.50
N GLU A 47 22.40 -16.04 -16.86
CA GLU A 47 22.47 -17.32 -16.17
C GLU A 47 23.24 -17.18 -14.86
N GLU A 48 24.35 -16.44 -14.87
CA GLU A 48 25.15 -16.19 -13.67
C GLU A 48 24.55 -15.09 -12.77
N GLN A 49 24.00 -14.00 -13.34
CA GLN A 49 23.63 -12.81 -12.56
C GLN A 49 22.18 -12.78 -12.09
N VAL A 50 21.31 -13.60 -12.69
CA VAL A 50 19.86 -13.57 -12.40
C VAL A 50 19.34 -14.94 -12.00
N LEU A 51 19.70 -16.00 -12.75
CA LEU A 51 19.17 -17.35 -12.50
C LEU A 51 19.95 -18.10 -11.41
N ASN A 52 21.28 -17.94 -11.37
CA ASN A 52 22.17 -18.55 -10.39
C ASN A 52 22.91 -17.51 -9.53
N ALA A 53 22.27 -16.35 -9.32
CA ALA A 53 22.82 -15.27 -8.52
C ALA A 53 23.32 -15.82 -7.16
N GLN A 54 24.56 -15.47 -6.78
CA GLN A 54 25.13 -15.90 -5.50
C GLN A 54 24.47 -15.20 -4.32
N THR A 55 23.86 -14.04 -4.59
CA THR A 55 23.12 -13.26 -3.62
C THR A 55 21.62 -13.43 -3.83
N ASP A 56 20.83 -13.46 -2.74
CA ASP A 56 19.35 -13.46 -2.79
C ASP A 56 18.75 -12.24 -3.52
N TYR A 57 19.59 -11.24 -3.82
CA TYR A 57 19.26 -9.99 -4.50
C TYR A 57 20.10 -9.82 -5.78
N PRO A 58 19.57 -10.21 -6.96
CA PRO A 58 20.28 -10.15 -8.25
C PRO A 58 20.86 -8.77 -8.61
N ILE A 59 20.29 -7.69 -8.08
CA ILE A 59 20.79 -6.33 -8.30
C ILE A 59 22.23 -6.12 -7.82
N ILE A 60 22.66 -6.85 -6.78
CA ILE A 60 24.02 -6.72 -6.22
C ILE A 60 25.04 -7.31 -7.20
N ASP A 61 24.74 -8.48 -7.77
CA ASP A 61 25.61 -9.18 -8.70
C ASP A 61 25.71 -8.43 -10.04
N ILE A 62 24.60 -7.83 -10.50
CA ILE A 62 24.60 -6.96 -11.70
C ILE A 62 25.44 -5.70 -11.46
N LEU A 63 25.27 -5.02 -10.32
CA LEU A 63 26.08 -3.84 -9.98
C LEU A 63 27.57 -4.20 -9.90
N TYR A 64 27.89 -5.39 -9.39
CA TYR A 64 29.26 -5.88 -9.35
C TYR A 64 29.82 -6.11 -10.76
N SER A 65 29.05 -6.73 -11.65
CA SER A 65 29.46 -6.96 -13.04
C SER A 65 29.76 -5.67 -13.81
N VAL A 66 28.93 -4.64 -13.61
CA VAL A 66 29.12 -3.31 -14.22
C VAL A 66 30.33 -2.59 -13.62
N THR A 67 30.45 -2.59 -12.30
CA THR A 67 31.48 -1.81 -11.59
C THR A 67 32.86 -2.48 -11.63
N LYS A 68 32.91 -3.82 -11.72
CA LYS A 68 34.10 -4.67 -11.62
C LYS A 68 34.99 -4.39 -10.40
N SER A 69 34.44 -3.73 -9.38
CA SER A 69 35.12 -3.34 -8.15
C SER A 69 34.18 -3.55 -6.98
N LYS A 70 34.66 -4.32 -5.98
CA LYS A 70 33.92 -4.59 -4.75
C LYS A 70 33.63 -3.30 -3.99
N ALA A 71 34.62 -2.41 -3.90
CA ALA A 71 34.47 -1.14 -3.20
C ALA A 71 33.38 -0.24 -3.82
N GLY A 72 33.38 -0.11 -5.16
CA GLY A 72 32.36 0.69 -5.86
C GLY A 72 30.97 0.09 -5.73
N THR A 73 30.85 -1.24 -5.81
CA THR A 73 29.58 -1.95 -5.62
C THR A 73 29.02 -1.73 -4.22
N CYS A 74 29.85 -1.85 -3.18
CA CYS A 74 29.43 -1.60 -1.80
C CYS A 74 28.90 -0.17 -1.59
N VAL A 75 29.54 0.84 -2.19
CA VAL A 75 29.07 2.23 -2.11
C VAL A 75 27.70 2.39 -2.78
N LEU A 76 27.49 1.81 -3.98
CA LEU A 76 26.19 1.89 -4.66
C LEU A 76 25.08 1.14 -3.90
N VAL A 77 25.37 -0.06 -3.39
CA VAL A 77 24.41 -0.87 -2.63
C VAL A 77 24.05 -0.18 -1.31
N SER A 78 25.02 0.37 -0.59
CA SER A 78 24.75 1.12 0.66
C SER A 78 23.87 2.36 0.42
N LEU A 79 24.05 3.06 -0.71
CA LEU A 79 23.17 4.16 -1.10
C LEU A 79 21.75 3.68 -1.35
N LEU A 80 21.56 2.54 -2.03
CA LEU A 80 20.24 1.94 -2.25
C LEU A 80 19.56 1.56 -0.94
N ILE A 81 20.29 0.94 -0.01
CA ILE A 81 19.80 0.60 1.32
C ILE A 81 19.36 1.87 2.08
N TYR A 82 20.16 2.94 2.01
CA TYR A 82 19.84 4.20 2.66
C TYR A 82 18.56 4.85 2.09
N LEU A 83 18.41 4.86 0.76
CA LEU A 83 17.19 5.36 0.10
C LEU A 83 15.95 4.54 0.48
N ASN A 84 16.09 3.21 0.55
CA ASN A 84 15.02 2.32 0.98
C ASN A 84 14.63 2.58 2.44
N PHE A 85 15.61 2.78 3.33
CA PHE A 85 15.39 3.11 4.73
C PHE A 85 14.57 4.39 4.90
N ILE A 86 14.91 5.47 4.17
CA ILE A 86 14.12 6.71 4.19
C ILE A 86 12.69 6.46 3.70
N GLY A 87 12.53 5.66 2.64
CA GLY A 87 11.21 5.26 2.13
C GLY A 87 10.36 4.55 3.18
N CYS A 88 10.95 3.58 3.89
CA CYS A 88 10.30 2.85 4.98
C CYS A 88 9.87 3.77 6.11
N VAL A 89 10.72 4.74 6.52
CA VAL A 89 10.34 5.76 7.50
C VAL A 89 9.11 6.54 7.04
N GLY A 90 9.07 6.94 5.76
CA GLY A 90 7.92 7.64 5.18
C GLY A 90 6.62 6.83 5.23
N VAL A 91 6.70 5.53 4.94
CA VAL A 91 5.54 4.61 5.02
C VAL A 91 5.04 4.49 6.46
N VAL A 92 5.93 4.31 7.44
CA VAL A 92 5.54 4.22 8.85
C VAL A 92 4.85 5.50 9.33
N VAL A 93 5.36 6.67 8.93
CA VAL A 93 4.72 7.95 9.24
C VAL A 93 3.32 8.03 8.63
N ALA A 94 3.16 7.69 7.34
CA ALA A 94 1.87 7.71 6.67
C ALA A 94 0.85 6.74 7.33
N SER A 95 1.27 5.51 7.60
CA SER A 95 0.44 4.49 8.27
C SER A 95 0.00 4.92 9.66
N SER A 96 0.90 5.54 10.44
CA SER A 96 0.56 6.04 11.79
C SER A 96 -0.48 7.16 11.75
N ARG A 97 -0.44 8.04 10.74
CA ARG A 97 -1.43 9.10 10.53
C ARG A 97 -2.79 8.54 10.10
N GLN A 98 -2.80 7.52 9.23
CA GLN A 98 -4.03 6.83 8.83
C GLN A 98 -4.69 6.12 10.03
N LEU A 99 -3.90 5.40 10.83
CA LEU A 99 -4.38 4.76 12.05
C LEU A 99 -4.94 5.78 13.05
N TRP A 100 -4.23 6.90 13.23
CA TRP A 100 -4.68 8.00 14.08
C TRP A 100 -6.02 8.58 13.59
N ALA A 101 -6.14 8.88 12.29
CA ALA A 101 -7.37 9.42 11.70
C ALA A 101 -8.56 8.45 11.91
N PHE A 102 -8.34 7.15 11.73
CA PHE A 102 -9.39 6.14 11.96
C PHE A 102 -9.73 5.98 13.46
N SER A 103 -8.76 6.19 14.35
CA SER A 103 -8.99 6.20 15.79
C SER A 103 -9.80 7.40 16.29
N ARG A 104 -9.77 8.53 15.57
CA ARG A 104 -10.62 9.71 15.84
C ARG A 104 -12.11 9.35 15.72
N ASP A 105 -12.43 8.47 14.77
CA ASP A 105 -13.78 7.97 14.52
C ASP A 105 -14.13 6.74 15.38
N ASN A 106 -13.29 6.39 16.35
CA ASN A 106 -13.40 5.18 17.18
C ASN A 106 -13.46 3.88 16.37
N GLY A 107 -12.84 3.85 15.19
CA GLY A 107 -12.85 2.69 14.29
C GLY A 107 -11.92 1.54 14.68
N VAL A 108 -11.06 1.73 15.70
CA VAL A 108 -10.07 0.75 16.15
C VAL A 108 -10.20 0.40 17.64
N PRO A 109 -9.78 -0.81 18.06
CA PRO A 109 -9.72 -1.15 19.48
C PRO A 109 -8.76 -0.21 20.22
N PHE A 110 -9.11 0.16 21.45
CA PHE A 110 -8.36 1.13 22.25
C PHE A 110 -8.19 2.51 21.60
N SER A 111 -9.14 2.93 20.73
CA SER A 111 -9.16 4.24 20.08
C SER A 111 -8.88 5.41 21.04
N ALA A 112 -9.38 5.33 22.27
CA ALA A 112 -9.19 6.34 23.30
C ALA A 112 -7.71 6.64 23.61
N LYS A 113 -6.83 5.64 23.55
CA LYS A 113 -5.38 5.81 23.76
C LYS A 113 -4.66 6.14 22.45
N ILE A 114 -5.07 5.53 21.34
CA ILE A 114 -4.42 5.68 20.03
C ILE A 114 -4.60 7.10 19.47
N LYS A 115 -5.76 7.74 19.71
CA LYS A 115 -6.09 9.08 19.21
C LYS A 115 -5.33 10.22 19.88
N ILE A 116 -4.63 9.96 20.98
CA ILE A 116 -3.94 11.00 21.76
C ILE A 116 -2.73 11.51 20.95
N VAL A 117 -2.71 12.83 20.72
CA VAL A 117 -1.59 13.54 20.09
C VAL A 117 -0.69 14.11 21.17
N SER A 118 0.63 13.93 21.03
CA SER A 118 1.58 14.49 21.99
C SER A 118 1.61 16.03 21.90
N PRO A 119 1.43 16.78 22.99
CA PRO A 119 1.43 18.25 22.95
C PRO A 119 2.81 18.84 22.58
N LYS A 120 3.90 18.12 22.89
CA LYS A 120 5.27 18.57 22.63
C LYS A 120 5.66 18.44 21.15
N TRP A 121 5.32 17.31 20.53
CA TRP A 121 5.77 16.97 19.19
C TRP A 121 4.68 17.14 18.11
N LYS A 122 3.42 17.40 18.52
CA LYS A 122 2.25 17.52 17.65
C LYS A 122 2.03 16.33 16.70
N ILE A 123 2.56 15.16 17.07
CA ILE A 123 2.42 13.91 16.32
C ILE A 123 1.79 12.80 17.17
N PRO A 124 1.02 11.88 16.55
CA PRO A 124 0.34 10.80 17.25
C PRO A 124 1.30 9.66 17.60
N MET A 125 2.13 9.85 18.63
CA MET A 125 3.15 8.88 19.04
C MET A 125 2.57 7.50 19.39
N ASN A 126 1.40 7.45 20.01
CA ASN A 126 0.78 6.17 20.36
C ASN A 126 0.42 5.36 19.10
N SER A 127 -0.07 6.01 18.05
CA SER A 127 -0.33 5.36 16.76
C SER A 127 0.96 4.89 16.11
N LEU A 128 2.03 5.70 16.19
CA LEU A 128 3.36 5.34 15.68
C LEU A 128 3.91 4.07 16.36
N TYR A 129 3.86 3.99 17.69
CA TYR A 129 4.33 2.82 18.42
C TYR A 129 3.54 1.57 18.10
N VAL A 130 2.21 1.69 17.93
CA VAL A 130 1.37 0.55 17.53
C VAL A 130 1.76 0.05 16.13
N CYS A 131 1.87 0.95 15.14
CA CYS A 131 2.30 0.58 13.79
C CYS A 131 3.70 -0.06 13.79
N PHE A 132 4.63 0.50 14.56
CA PHE A 132 5.99 -0.03 14.68
C PHE A 132 6.02 -1.40 15.33
N ALA A 133 5.32 -1.59 16.46
CA ALA A 133 5.25 -2.86 17.16
C ALA A 133 4.63 -3.97 16.28
N ILE A 134 3.54 -3.68 15.56
CA ILE A 134 2.93 -4.62 14.62
C ILE A 134 3.92 -4.97 13.50
N SER A 135 4.61 -3.97 12.93
CA SER A 135 5.60 -4.20 11.87
C SER A 135 6.74 -5.10 12.35
N VAL A 136 7.27 -4.86 13.56
CA VAL A 136 8.32 -5.70 14.16
C VAL A 136 7.83 -7.14 14.36
N ILE A 137 6.62 -7.33 14.86
CA ILE A 137 6.04 -8.68 15.07
C ILE A 137 5.88 -9.42 13.74
N LEU A 138 5.36 -8.74 12.70
CA LEU A 138 5.19 -9.36 11.38
C LEU A 138 6.54 -9.71 10.74
N THR A 139 7.52 -8.81 10.79
CA THR A 139 8.86 -9.07 10.25
C THR A 139 9.61 -10.14 11.05
N ALA A 140 9.40 -10.22 12.36
CA ALA A 140 10.01 -11.26 13.19
C ALA A 140 9.59 -12.69 12.79
N THR A 141 8.48 -12.83 12.07
CA THR A 141 8.04 -14.12 11.51
C THR A 141 9.07 -14.70 10.53
N ASN A 142 9.85 -13.85 9.87
CA ASN A 142 10.92 -14.28 8.97
C ASN A 142 11.99 -15.12 9.67
N PHE A 143 12.26 -14.90 10.96
CA PHE A 143 13.21 -15.74 11.72
C PHE A 143 12.76 -17.19 11.90
N GLY A 144 11.44 -17.45 11.84
CA GLY A 144 10.89 -18.79 11.99
C GLY A 144 10.68 -19.51 10.67
N SER A 145 10.22 -18.81 9.64
CA SER A 145 9.94 -19.39 8.32
C SER A 145 9.82 -18.32 7.23
N ASP A 146 10.63 -18.44 6.17
CA ASP A 146 10.54 -17.59 4.98
C ASP A 146 9.20 -17.74 4.26
N MET A 147 8.62 -18.95 4.28
CA MET A 147 7.29 -19.22 3.73
C MET A 147 6.22 -18.44 4.49
N ALA A 148 6.25 -18.44 5.82
CA ALA A 148 5.28 -17.71 6.63
C ALA A 148 5.37 -16.18 6.38
N PHE A 149 6.57 -15.63 6.28
CA PHE A 149 6.78 -14.23 5.91
C PHE A 149 6.22 -13.91 4.52
N THR A 150 6.50 -14.76 3.53
CA THR A 150 5.99 -14.62 2.16
C THR A 150 4.46 -14.61 2.10
N ILE A 151 3.81 -15.50 2.87
CA ILE A 151 2.34 -15.54 2.99
C ILE A 151 1.81 -14.22 3.57
N ILE A 152 2.43 -13.66 4.60
CA ILE A 152 2.04 -12.37 5.21
C ILE A 152 2.15 -11.22 4.20
N VAL A 153 3.23 -11.19 3.42
CA VAL A 153 3.44 -10.17 2.38
C VAL A 153 2.36 -10.29 1.29
N ASN A 154 2.06 -11.50 0.83
CA ASN A 154 1.02 -11.75 -0.17
C ASN A 154 -0.38 -11.35 0.32
N VAL A 155 -0.72 -11.67 1.58
CA VAL A 155 -1.98 -11.21 2.22
C VAL A 155 -2.04 -9.69 2.26
N SER A 156 -0.94 -9.03 2.64
CA SER A 156 -0.88 -7.56 2.75
C SER A 156 -1.10 -6.89 1.40
N ASN A 157 -0.52 -7.44 0.33
CA ASN A 157 -0.76 -6.97 -1.03
C ASN A 157 -2.23 -7.17 -1.45
N ALA A 158 -2.81 -8.34 -1.15
CA ALA A 158 -4.22 -8.62 -1.43
C ALA A 158 -5.16 -7.64 -0.72
N PHE A 159 -4.90 -7.29 0.54
CA PHE A 159 -5.67 -6.26 1.26
C PHE A 159 -5.57 -4.88 0.61
N SER A 160 -4.38 -4.50 0.14
CA SER A 160 -4.19 -3.22 -0.56
C SER A 160 -5.01 -3.17 -1.85
N LEU A 161 -4.93 -4.20 -2.69
CA LEU A 161 -5.69 -4.31 -3.93
C LEU A 161 -7.21 -4.35 -3.68
N PHE A 162 -7.64 -5.08 -2.64
CA PHE A 162 -9.04 -5.16 -2.26
C PHE A 162 -9.60 -3.80 -1.82
N SER A 163 -8.86 -3.05 -1.01
CA SER A 163 -9.24 -1.69 -0.58
C SER A 163 -9.45 -0.74 -1.76
N TYR A 164 -8.55 -0.77 -2.74
CA TYR A 164 -8.70 0.01 -3.97
C TYR A 164 -9.88 -0.44 -4.82
N THR A 165 -10.12 -1.75 -4.90
CA THR A 165 -11.25 -2.33 -5.64
C THR A 165 -12.58 -1.85 -5.06
N ILE A 166 -12.74 -1.87 -3.74
CA ILE A 166 -13.94 -1.34 -3.07
C ILE A 166 -14.11 0.15 -3.37
N SER A 167 -13.04 0.93 -3.19
CA SER A 167 -13.10 2.39 -3.33
C SER A 167 -13.49 2.83 -4.74
N ILE A 168 -12.84 2.26 -5.76
CA ILE A 168 -13.13 2.56 -7.17
C ILE A 168 -14.48 1.97 -7.58
N GLY A 169 -14.80 0.77 -7.09
CA GLY A 169 -16.06 0.06 -7.33
C GLY A 169 -17.27 0.86 -6.85
N CYS A 170 -17.22 1.42 -5.64
CA CYS A 170 -18.27 2.28 -5.10
C CYS A 170 -18.51 3.53 -5.96
N ILE A 171 -17.44 4.20 -6.42
CA ILE A 171 -17.57 5.38 -7.29
C ILE A 171 -18.14 4.98 -8.66
N ARG A 172 -17.73 3.83 -9.20
CA ARG A 172 -18.23 3.33 -10.48
C ARG A 172 -19.70 2.95 -10.39
N LEU A 173 -20.11 2.27 -9.31
CA LEU A 173 -21.50 1.89 -9.04
C LEU A 173 -22.41 3.12 -8.95
N LYS A 174 -21.99 4.18 -8.24
CA LYS A 174 -22.73 5.45 -8.19
C LYS A 174 -22.94 6.05 -9.57
N ARG A 175 -21.90 6.03 -10.43
CA ARG A 175 -22.01 6.51 -11.83
C ARG A 175 -22.96 5.66 -12.66
N LEU A 176 -22.96 4.34 -12.48
CA LEU A 176 -23.85 3.42 -13.20
C LEU A 176 -25.32 3.61 -12.77
N ARG A 177 -25.56 3.90 -11.48
CA ARG A 177 -26.88 4.20 -10.93
C ARG A 177 -27.37 5.63 -11.21
N GLY A 178 -26.54 6.48 -11.82
CA GLY A 178 -26.87 7.89 -12.04
C GLY A 178 -26.93 8.73 -10.76
N GLU A 179 -26.38 8.25 -9.65
CA GLU A 179 -26.36 8.99 -8.38
C GLU A 179 -25.41 10.19 -8.47
N PRO A 180 -25.78 11.36 -7.90
CA PRO A 180 -24.92 12.53 -7.93
C PRO A 180 -23.62 12.27 -7.15
N LEU A 181 -22.49 12.55 -7.80
CA LEU A 181 -21.19 12.57 -7.15
C LEU A 181 -20.97 13.91 -6.43
N LEU A 182 -20.10 13.89 -5.41
CA LEU A 182 -19.71 15.10 -4.70
C LEU A 182 -19.13 16.16 -5.67
N PRO A 183 -19.34 17.46 -5.39
CA PRO A 183 -18.81 18.53 -6.23
C PRO A 183 -17.29 18.41 -6.34
N ARG A 184 -16.79 18.43 -7.59
CA ARG A 184 -15.37 18.24 -7.91
C ARG A 184 -14.86 19.40 -8.75
N ARG A 185 -13.76 20.02 -8.32
CA ARG A 185 -13.07 21.06 -9.10
C ARG A 185 -12.20 20.48 -10.22
N TRP A 186 -11.75 19.24 -10.07
CA TRP A 186 -10.97 18.51 -11.07
C TRP A 186 -11.69 17.23 -11.51
N SER A 187 -11.68 16.96 -12.81
CA SER A 187 -12.37 15.80 -13.38
C SER A 187 -11.75 15.36 -14.71
N LEU A 188 -11.68 14.04 -14.90
CA LEU A 188 -11.37 13.42 -16.20
C LEU A 188 -12.58 13.38 -17.17
N GLY A 189 -13.69 14.04 -16.82
CA GLY A 189 -14.89 14.10 -17.66
C GLY A 189 -15.45 12.71 -18.01
N LYS A 190 -15.67 12.48 -19.31
CA LYS A 190 -16.24 11.25 -19.88
C LYS A 190 -15.29 10.04 -19.76
N TYR A 191 -13.98 10.27 -19.80
CA TYR A 191 -12.97 9.21 -19.69
C TYR A 191 -12.90 8.57 -18.31
N GLY A 192 -13.40 9.26 -17.28
CA GLY A 192 -13.36 8.74 -15.92
C GLY A 192 -14.12 7.42 -15.75
N GLY A 193 -15.15 7.14 -16.55
CA GLY A 193 -15.88 5.86 -16.49
C GLY A 193 -15.02 4.70 -16.98
N ILE A 194 -14.46 4.86 -18.18
CA ILE A 194 -13.62 3.85 -18.85
C ILE A 194 -12.36 3.57 -18.02
N ILE A 195 -11.71 4.61 -17.50
CA ILE A 195 -10.52 4.46 -16.66
C ILE A 195 -10.84 3.64 -15.40
N ASN A 196 -11.98 3.90 -14.76
CA ASN A 196 -12.40 3.11 -13.61
C ASN A 196 -12.60 1.63 -13.97
N ASP A 197 -13.18 1.32 -15.13
CA ASP A 197 -13.40 -0.06 -15.57
C ASP A 197 -12.08 -0.79 -15.84
N ILE A 198 -11.14 -0.13 -16.53
CA ILE A 198 -9.79 -0.68 -16.78
C ILE A 198 -9.05 -0.90 -15.45
N SER A 199 -9.10 0.07 -14.54
CA SER A 199 -8.49 -0.06 -13.22
C SER A 199 -9.09 -1.22 -12.43
N LEU A 200 -10.42 -1.39 -12.45
CA LEU A 200 -11.08 -2.50 -11.76
C LEU A 200 -10.67 -3.85 -12.37
N ALA A 201 -10.62 -3.97 -13.69
CA ALA A 201 -10.16 -5.20 -14.35
C ALA A 201 -8.73 -5.56 -13.94
N TRP A 202 -7.83 -4.58 -13.91
CA TRP A 202 -6.45 -4.78 -13.47
C TRP A 202 -6.34 -5.16 -11.98
N LEU A 203 -7.09 -4.48 -11.12
CA LEU A 203 -7.08 -4.76 -9.68
C LEU A 203 -7.63 -6.15 -9.36
N VAL A 204 -8.70 -6.59 -10.06
CA VAL A 204 -9.26 -7.95 -9.90
C VAL A 204 -8.25 -8.99 -10.36
N LEU A 205 -7.57 -8.77 -11.48
CA LEU A 205 -6.51 -9.65 -11.95
C LEU A 205 -5.39 -9.75 -10.89
N GLY A 206 -4.83 -8.61 -10.45
CA GLY A 206 -3.77 -8.61 -9.43
C GLY A 206 -4.21 -9.25 -8.11
N PHE A 207 -5.47 -9.08 -7.72
CA PHE A 207 -6.03 -9.68 -6.51
C PHE A 207 -6.06 -11.21 -6.62
N ILE A 208 -6.50 -11.76 -7.75
CA ILE A 208 -6.51 -13.22 -7.98
C ILE A 208 -5.07 -13.75 -7.95
N PHE A 209 -4.16 -13.12 -8.68
CA PHE A 209 -2.76 -13.56 -8.75
C PHE A 209 -2.01 -13.44 -7.42
N SER A 210 -2.45 -12.57 -6.50
CA SER A 210 -1.86 -12.44 -5.16
C SER A 210 -2.02 -13.71 -4.30
N PHE A 211 -2.97 -14.58 -4.65
CA PHE A 211 -3.18 -15.87 -3.98
C PHE A 211 -2.56 -17.05 -4.71
N PHE A 212 -1.88 -16.82 -5.83
CA PHE A 212 -1.18 -17.89 -6.55
C PHE A 212 0.20 -18.15 -5.93
N PRO A 213 0.72 -19.39 -6.03
CA PRO A 213 2.09 -19.71 -5.67
C PRO A 213 3.08 -19.01 -6.60
N MET A 214 4.24 -18.62 -6.06
CA MET A 214 5.31 -17.96 -6.83
C MET A 214 6.10 -18.96 -7.69
N ALA A 215 6.18 -20.23 -7.26
CA ALA A 215 6.82 -21.30 -8.02
C ALA A 215 5.86 -21.89 -9.07
N PRO A 216 6.31 -22.12 -10.32
CA PRO A 216 5.51 -22.79 -11.34
C PRO A 216 5.20 -24.24 -10.93
N TYR A 217 4.11 -24.79 -11.48
CA TYR A 217 3.73 -26.18 -11.26
C TYR A 217 4.86 -27.14 -11.64
N SER A 218 5.38 -27.91 -10.67
CA SER A 218 6.51 -28.82 -10.90
C SER A 218 6.11 -30.26 -11.22
N GLY A 219 4.82 -30.57 -11.35
CA GLY A 219 4.35 -31.93 -11.66
C GLY A 219 4.44 -32.93 -10.49
N SER A 220 5.06 -32.58 -9.37
CA SER A 220 5.20 -33.49 -8.23
C SER A 220 3.92 -33.61 -7.40
N SER A 221 3.62 -34.83 -6.95
CA SER A 221 2.49 -35.13 -6.05
C SER A 221 2.77 -34.54 -4.66
N GLY A 222 2.54 -33.24 -4.49
CA GLY A 222 2.87 -32.52 -3.26
C GLY A 222 3.26 -31.05 -3.46
N TRP A 223 3.50 -30.61 -4.70
CA TRP A 223 3.85 -29.21 -5.02
C TRP A 223 2.89 -28.19 -4.37
N TRP A 224 1.59 -28.50 -4.36
CA TRP A 224 0.60 -27.64 -3.73
C TRP A 224 0.70 -27.60 -2.20
N LYS A 225 1.30 -28.59 -1.52
CA LYS A 225 1.47 -28.56 -0.06
C LYS A 225 2.65 -27.70 0.36
N GLU A 226 3.72 -27.72 -0.44
CA GLU A 226 4.96 -26.96 -0.20
C GLU A 226 4.88 -25.54 -0.78
N SER A 227 4.08 -25.32 -1.83
CA SER A 227 3.89 -24.01 -2.46
C SER A 227 2.51 -23.40 -2.16
N ALA A 228 1.63 -24.04 -1.38
CA ALA A 228 0.29 -23.50 -1.12
C ALA A 228 0.37 -22.11 -0.51
N ASN A 229 -0.10 -21.14 -1.28
CA ASN A 229 -0.30 -19.79 -0.81
C ASN A 229 -1.62 -19.74 -0.01
N TYR A 230 -1.55 -20.05 1.29
CA TYR A 230 -2.70 -19.99 2.21
C TYR A 230 -3.17 -18.55 2.52
N SER A 231 -2.61 -17.53 1.86
CA SER A 231 -3.00 -16.13 2.05
C SER A 231 -4.50 -15.90 1.85
N PHE A 232 -5.16 -16.68 0.98
CA PHE A 232 -6.61 -16.54 0.79
C PHE A 232 -7.42 -16.87 2.05
N ILE A 233 -7.02 -17.91 2.80
CA ILE A 233 -7.70 -18.30 4.04
C ILE A 233 -7.50 -17.21 5.10
N ILE A 234 -6.27 -16.74 5.26
CA ILE A 234 -5.94 -15.67 6.22
C ILE A 234 -6.72 -14.40 5.87
N PHE A 235 -6.80 -14.05 4.59
CA PHE A 235 -7.59 -12.93 4.10
C PHE A 235 -9.06 -13.06 4.49
N LEU A 236 -9.69 -14.22 4.22
CA LEU A 236 -11.09 -14.45 4.59
C LEU A 236 -11.33 -14.38 6.10
N VAL A 237 -10.45 -15.00 6.89
CA VAL A 237 -10.54 -14.97 8.36
C VAL A 237 -10.46 -13.53 8.87
N ALA A 238 -9.53 -12.73 8.34
CA ALA A 238 -9.38 -11.34 8.73
C ALA A 238 -10.57 -10.46 8.27
N CYS A 239 -11.10 -10.67 7.06
CA CYS A 239 -12.34 -10.02 6.62
C CYS A 239 -13.53 -10.37 7.52
N PHE A 240 -13.67 -11.65 7.89
CA PHE A 240 -14.75 -12.11 8.76
C PHE A 240 -14.60 -11.57 10.19
N ALA A 241 -13.39 -11.53 10.73
CA ALA A 241 -13.09 -10.93 12.02
C ALA A 241 -13.41 -9.42 12.02
N ALA A 242 -13.02 -8.69 10.97
CA ALA A 242 -13.34 -7.28 10.80
C ALA A 242 -14.86 -7.06 10.71
N PHE A 243 -15.56 -7.90 9.96
CA PHE A 243 -17.02 -7.86 9.84
C PHE A 243 -17.70 -8.05 11.20
N ILE A 244 -17.31 -9.07 11.97
CA ILE A 244 -17.84 -9.30 13.32
C ILE A 244 -17.56 -8.11 14.24
N TYR A 245 -16.33 -7.58 14.20
CA TYR A 245 -15.94 -6.45 15.03
C TYR A 245 -16.81 -5.22 14.74
N HIS A 246 -16.99 -4.86 13.47
CA HIS A 246 -17.80 -3.71 13.08
C HIS A 246 -19.31 -3.95 13.26
N TRP A 247 -19.80 -5.17 13.06
CA TRP A 247 -21.20 -5.53 13.36
C TRP A 247 -21.49 -5.40 14.86
N LYS A 248 -20.61 -5.91 15.72
CA LYS A 248 -20.79 -5.88 17.19
C LYS A 248 -20.56 -4.50 17.80
N MET A 249 -19.90 -3.58 17.10
CA MET A 249 -19.77 -2.19 17.52
C MET A 249 -20.77 -1.30 16.78
N PRO A 250 -22.00 -1.09 17.31
CA PRO A 250 -23.01 -0.20 16.73
C PRO A 250 -22.64 1.30 16.79
N GLN A 251 -21.37 1.64 17.01
CA GLN A 251 -20.85 3.00 17.10
C GLN A 251 -20.49 3.59 15.71
N GLY A 252 -20.30 2.77 14.69
CA GLY A 252 -19.98 3.23 13.32
C GLY A 252 -21.15 3.99 12.66
N GLU A 253 -22.37 3.45 12.71
CA GLU A 253 -23.55 4.10 12.10
C GLU A 253 -24.05 5.33 12.87
N LYS A 254 -23.78 5.42 14.18
CA LYS A 254 -24.33 6.47 15.05
C LYS A 254 -23.38 7.65 15.30
N ARG A 255 -22.09 7.54 14.94
CA ARG A 255 -21.07 8.55 15.26
C ARG A 255 -20.10 8.89 14.13
N TYR A 256 -20.16 8.21 12.98
CA TYR A 256 -19.40 8.63 11.80
C TYR A 256 -19.98 9.93 11.26
N VAL A 257 -19.32 11.05 11.55
CA VAL A 257 -19.65 12.36 10.98
C VAL A 257 -18.80 12.54 9.73
N PRO A 258 -19.38 12.54 8.52
CA PRO A 258 -18.60 12.79 7.32
C PRO A 258 -17.94 14.17 7.41
N PRO A 259 -16.68 14.34 6.98
CA PRO A 259 -15.93 15.59 7.12
C PRO A 259 -16.62 16.81 6.49
N VAL A 260 -17.54 16.60 5.54
CA VAL A 260 -18.34 17.66 4.90
C VAL A 260 -19.32 18.34 5.89
N PHE A 261 -19.77 17.66 6.94
CA PHE A 261 -20.66 18.25 7.95
C PHE A 261 -19.96 19.27 8.87
N LEU A 262 -18.66 19.12 9.10
CA LEU A 262 -17.90 20.02 9.99
C LEU A 262 -17.64 21.39 9.34
N ILE A 263 -17.44 21.43 8.01
CA ILE A 263 -17.24 22.68 7.27
C ILE A 263 -18.53 23.50 7.24
N ARG A 264 -19.69 22.84 7.07
CA ARG A 264 -21.00 23.53 7.06
C ARG A 264 -21.35 24.14 8.41
N ASN A 265 -21.01 23.48 9.52
CA ASN A 265 -21.25 24.02 10.85
C ASN A 265 -20.34 25.21 11.17
N ASN A 266 -19.07 25.21 10.74
CA ASN A 266 -18.20 26.37 10.96
C ASN A 266 -18.57 27.60 10.12
N GLN A 267 -19.29 27.44 9.00
CA GLN A 267 -19.85 28.57 8.23
C GLN A 267 -21.19 29.08 8.76
N ALA A 268 -21.86 28.34 9.65
CA ALA A 268 -23.09 28.77 10.30
C ALA A 268 -22.83 29.57 11.61
N PHE A 269 -21.58 29.58 12.08
CA PHE A 269 -21.13 30.32 13.27
C PHE A 269 -20.14 31.47 12.96
N SER A 270 -20.04 31.87 11.68
CA SER A 270 -19.27 33.05 11.24
C SER A 270 -20.21 34.15 10.76
#